data_AF-A0A7C6N255-F1
#
_entry.id   AF-A0A7C6N255-F1
#
_cell.length_a   1.000
_cell.length_b   1.000
_cell.length_c   1.000
_cell.angle_alpha   90.00
_cell.angle_beta   90.00
_cell.angle_gamma   90.00
#
_symmetry.space_group_name_H-M   'P 1'
#
loop_
_entity.id
_entity.type
_entity.pdbx_description
1 polymer ?
#
loop_
_entity_poly.entity_id
_entity_poly.type
_entity_poly.pdbx_seq_one_letter_code
_entity_poly.pdbx_strand_id
1 'polypeptide(L)'
;MATPYKDIFVSFLGKISDPYLADMTDNDIDAQLLKYLNSSIPKFRKCKQDLSLKDESGFTETLTDEEVEILANLMVIEWLRPQINNLEILKQALSPKDFTLRSQANHLKELQSLKKDAQSEISKLLVDYSYNNNVLDDLYDD
;
A
#
# COMPACT_ATOMS: atom_id res chain seq x y z
N MET A 1 8.86 20.11 -8.47
CA MET A 1 8.10 19.63 -9.64
C MET A 1 7.10 18.62 -9.10
N ALA A 2 5.81 18.76 -9.41
CA ALA A 2 4.74 17.89 -8.91
C ALA A 2 5.02 16.39 -9.15
N THR A 3 4.64 15.52 -8.21
CA THR A 3 4.80 14.06 -8.36
C THR A 3 3.52 13.43 -8.96
N PRO A 4 3.58 12.81 -10.15
CA PRO A 4 2.43 12.15 -10.76
C PRO A 4 2.08 10.86 -10.03
N TYR A 5 0.79 10.49 -9.99
CA TYR A 5 0.37 9.24 -9.36
C TYR A 5 0.98 8.00 -10.00
N LYS A 6 1.30 8.09 -11.30
CA LYS A 6 1.92 7.03 -12.07
C LYS A 6 3.21 6.51 -11.43
N ASP A 7 4.03 7.38 -10.84
CA ASP A 7 5.30 6.96 -10.25
C ASP A 7 5.07 6.05 -9.03
N ILE A 8 4.06 6.38 -8.21
CA ILE A 8 3.63 5.57 -7.07
C ILE A 8 2.99 4.27 -7.55
N PHE A 9 2.18 4.33 -8.61
CA PHE A 9 1.52 3.16 -9.19
C PHE A 9 2.54 2.16 -9.74
N VAL A 10 3.60 2.62 -10.41
CA VAL A 10 4.68 1.76 -10.89
C VAL A 10 5.40 1.08 -9.73
N SER A 11 5.74 1.81 -8.67
CA SER A 11 6.35 1.20 -7.47
C SER A 11 5.42 0.16 -6.84
N PHE A 12 4.12 0.47 -6.70
CA PHE A 12 3.13 -0.45 -6.16
C PHE A 12 2.98 -1.72 -7.02
N LEU A 13 2.79 -1.58 -8.33
CA LEU A 13 2.60 -2.71 -9.24
C LEU A 13 3.83 -3.62 -9.29
N GLY A 14 5.03 -3.09 -9.10
CA GLY A 14 6.25 -3.88 -8.98
C GLY A 14 6.33 -4.76 -7.73
N LYS A 15 5.50 -4.50 -6.71
CA LYS A 15 5.49 -5.23 -5.43
C LYS A 15 4.43 -6.32 -5.36
N ILE A 16 3.46 -6.32 -6.26
CA ILE A 16 2.35 -7.27 -6.27
C ILE A 16 2.35 -8.09 -7.56
N SER A 17 1.75 -9.26 -7.50
CA SER A 17 1.47 -10.09 -8.67
C SER A 17 -0.01 -10.46 -8.63
N ASP A 18 -0.83 -9.71 -9.36
CA ASP A 18 -2.28 -9.93 -9.42
C ASP A 18 -2.74 -10.14 -10.86
N PRO A 19 -3.05 -11.39 -11.26
CA PRO A 19 -3.60 -11.69 -12.58
C PRO A 19 -4.90 -10.94 -12.87
N TYR A 20 -5.71 -10.67 -11.84
CA TYR A 20 -6.98 -9.95 -12.02
C TYR A 20 -6.76 -8.48 -12.38
N LEU A 21 -5.71 -7.85 -11.87
CA LEU A 21 -5.33 -6.50 -12.30
C LEU A 21 -4.81 -6.50 -13.74
N ALA A 22 -4.13 -7.56 -14.19
CA ALA A 22 -3.64 -7.67 -15.56
C ALA A 22 -4.75 -7.83 -16.60
N ASP A 23 -5.92 -8.35 -16.19
CA ASP A 23 -7.07 -8.58 -17.05
C ASP A 23 -8.05 -7.38 -17.13
N MET A 24 -7.81 -6.33 -16.33
CA MET A 24 -8.65 -5.11 -16.33
C MET A 24 -8.33 -4.18 -17.49
N THR A 25 -9.27 -3.29 -17.83
CA THR A 25 -9.00 -2.19 -18.76
C THR A 25 -8.15 -1.11 -18.08
N ASP A 26 -7.35 -0.36 -18.85
CA ASP A 26 -6.48 0.70 -18.31
C ASP A 26 -7.23 1.69 -17.38
N ASN A 27 -8.44 2.10 -17.77
CA ASN A 27 -9.27 3.01 -16.97
C ASN A 27 -9.73 2.38 -15.65
N ASP A 28 -10.08 1.10 -15.65
CA ASP A 28 -10.52 0.39 -14.45
C ASP A 28 -9.34 0.14 -13.50
N ILE A 29 -8.16 -0.17 -14.04
CA ILE A 29 -6.91 -0.30 -13.29
C ILE A 29 -6.62 1.02 -12.59
N ASP A 30 -6.55 2.13 -13.32
CA ASP A 30 -6.23 3.44 -12.76
C ASP A 30 -7.22 3.84 -11.67
N ALA A 31 -8.52 3.63 -11.90
CA ALA A 31 -9.54 3.90 -10.89
C ALA A 31 -9.37 3.03 -9.64
N GLN A 32 -8.94 1.77 -9.79
CA GLN A 32 -8.71 0.87 -8.68
C GLN A 32 -7.43 1.22 -7.91
N LEU A 33 -6.33 1.54 -8.60
CA LEU A 33 -5.08 2.00 -8.02
C LEU A 33 -5.29 3.31 -7.24
N LEU A 34 -6.09 4.23 -7.79
CA LEU A 34 -6.43 5.48 -7.12
C LEU A 34 -7.22 5.26 -5.83
N LYS A 35 -8.10 4.26 -5.76
CA LYS A 35 -8.80 3.89 -4.51
C LYS A 35 -7.82 3.38 -3.45
N TYR A 36 -6.86 2.55 -3.84
CA TYR A 36 -5.83 2.08 -2.92
C TYR A 36 -4.98 3.23 -2.42
N LEU A 37 -4.52 4.11 -3.32
CA LEU A 37 -3.74 5.29 -2.97
C LEU A 37 -4.50 6.21 -2.00
N ASN A 38 -5.76 6.55 -2.31
CA ASN A 38 -6.58 7.39 -1.45
C ASN A 38 -6.80 6.79 -0.05
N SER A 39 -6.86 5.47 0.05
CA SER A 39 -6.97 4.76 1.33
C SER A 39 -5.64 4.71 2.09
N SER A 40 -4.52 4.80 1.37
CA SER A 40 -3.16 4.82 1.93
C SER A 40 -2.74 6.18 2.46
N ILE A 41 -3.06 7.28 1.78
CA ILE A 41 -2.72 8.66 2.19
C ILE A 41 -2.96 8.93 3.69
N PRO A 42 -4.16 8.71 4.27
CA PRO A 42 -4.41 9.01 5.68
C PRO A 42 -3.62 8.14 6.68
N LYS A 43 -2.97 7.07 6.20
CA LYS A 43 -2.13 6.19 7.02
C LYS A 43 -0.69 6.68 7.10
N PHE A 44 -0.27 7.53 6.17
CA PHE A 44 1.05 8.17 6.20
C PHE A 44 1.04 9.41 7.10
N ARG A 45 0.87 9.21 8.40
CA ARG A 45 0.66 10.29 9.39
C ARG A 45 1.85 11.23 9.61
N LYS A 46 3.06 10.79 9.25
CA LYS A 46 4.31 11.52 9.49
C LYS A 46 4.84 12.24 8.26
N CYS A 47 4.12 12.21 7.13
CA CYS A 47 4.58 12.84 5.89
C CYS A 47 4.80 14.35 6.09
N LYS A 48 5.92 14.86 5.60
CA LYS A 48 6.27 16.29 5.68
C LYS A 48 5.50 17.11 4.65
N GLN A 49 5.26 16.56 3.46
CA GLN A 49 4.43 17.22 2.45
C GLN A 49 2.95 17.09 2.79
N ASP A 50 2.20 18.10 2.37
CA ASP A 50 0.75 18.06 2.44
C ASP A 50 0.17 17.20 1.30
N LEU A 51 -0.07 15.92 1.61
CA LEU A 51 -0.70 14.96 0.69
C LEU A 51 -2.17 15.29 0.38
N SER A 52 -2.77 16.30 1.01
CA SER A 52 -4.10 16.79 0.64
C SER A 52 -4.07 17.69 -0.60
N LEU A 53 -2.92 18.30 -0.90
CA LEU A 53 -2.69 19.12 -2.08
C LEU A 53 -2.42 18.22 -3.29
N LYS A 54 -3.49 17.86 -3.99
CA LYS A 54 -3.43 16.94 -5.13
C LYS A 54 -4.50 17.27 -6.16
N ASP A 55 -4.17 17.01 -7.41
CA ASP A 55 -5.04 17.15 -8.57
C ASP A 55 -5.50 15.77 -9.06
N GLU A 56 -6.19 15.73 -10.21
CA GLU A 56 -6.64 14.48 -10.84
C GLU A 56 -5.49 13.57 -11.27
N SER A 57 -4.30 14.11 -11.52
CA SER A 57 -3.16 13.38 -12.10
C SER A 57 -1.94 13.20 -11.17
N GLY A 58 -1.91 13.87 -10.02
CA GLY A 58 -0.76 13.80 -9.11
C GLY A 58 -0.86 14.68 -7.89
N PHE A 59 0.18 14.64 -7.07
CA PHE A 59 0.38 15.55 -5.94
C PHE A 59 1.00 16.86 -6.43
N THR A 60 0.53 17.99 -5.90
CA THR A 60 1.10 19.31 -6.22
C THR A 60 2.53 19.43 -5.68
N GLU A 61 2.78 18.78 -4.54
CA GLU A 61 4.08 18.71 -3.90
C GLU A 61 5.03 17.70 -4.58
N THR A 62 6.33 17.92 -4.38
CA THR A 62 7.36 16.97 -4.83
C THR A 62 7.60 15.95 -3.73
N LEU A 63 7.20 14.71 -3.96
CA LEU A 63 7.51 13.58 -3.10
C LEU A 63 8.91 13.05 -3.44
N THR A 64 9.65 12.71 -2.39
CA THR A 64 10.91 11.99 -2.44
C THR A 64 10.67 10.51 -2.74
N ASP A 65 11.71 9.83 -3.21
CA ASP A 65 11.67 8.39 -3.48
C ASP A 65 11.25 7.58 -2.25
N GLU A 66 11.65 8.03 -1.04
CA GLU A 66 11.26 7.39 0.23
C GLU A 66 9.76 7.52 0.51
N GLU A 67 9.17 8.69 0.26
CA GLU A 67 7.72 8.91 0.44
C GLU A 67 6.88 8.13 -0.58
N VAL A 68 7.35 8.07 -1.84
CA VAL A 68 6.75 7.24 -2.89
C VAL A 68 6.76 5.77 -2.47
N GLU A 69 7.88 5.29 -1.93
CA GLU A 69 8.05 3.91 -1.48
C GLU A 69 7.16 3.57 -0.26
N ILE A 70 7.01 4.50 0.69
CA ILE A 70 6.09 4.36 1.83
C ILE A 70 4.64 4.27 1.34
N LEU A 71 4.23 5.13 0.42
CA LEU A 71 2.88 5.12 -0.14
C LEU A 71 2.60 3.84 -0.92
N ALA A 72 3.55 3.37 -1.74
CA ALA A 72 3.43 2.12 -2.47
C ALA A 72 3.25 0.92 -1.52
N ASN A 73 4.05 0.82 -0.45
CA ASN A 73 3.91 -0.23 0.55
C ASN A 73 2.57 -0.16 1.30
N LEU A 74 2.09 1.04 1.64
CA LEU A 74 0.76 1.22 2.22
C LEU A 74 -0.35 0.74 1.26
N MET A 75 -0.21 0.98 -0.05
CA MET A 75 -1.16 0.48 -1.05
C MET A 75 -1.22 -1.06 -1.10
N VAL A 76 -0.09 -1.76 -0.90
CA VAL A 76 -0.06 -3.22 -0.81
C VAL A 76 -0.96 -3.73 0.32
N ILE A 77 -0.98 -3.06 1.47
CA ILE A 77 -1.88 -3.42 2.58
C ILE A 77 -3.34 -3.26 2.16
N GLU A 78 -3.68 -2.18 1.44
CA GLU A 78 -5.06 -1.94 1.00
C GLU A 78 -5.52 -2.93 -0.06
N TRP A 79 -4.60 -3.39 -0.92
CA TRP A 79 -4.84 -4.46 -1.87
C TRP A 79 -5.04 -5.83 -1.20
N LEU A 80 -4.29 -6.14 -0.14
CA LEU A 80 -4.42 -7.41 0.60
C LEU A 80 -5.69 -7.53 1.45
N ARG A 81 -6.19 -6.41 1.98
CA ARG A 81 -7.37 -6.38 2.87
C ARG A 81 -8.60 -7.10 2.31
N PRO A 82 -9.12 -6.77 1.12
CA PRO A 82 -10.30 -7.43 0.58
C PRO A 82 -10.09 -8.94 0.33
N GLN A 83 -8.89 -9.35 -0.09
CA GLN A 83 -8.57 -10.76 -0.34
C GLN A 83 -8.61 -11.60 0.94
N ILE A 84 -8.01 -11.09 2.02
CA ILE A 84 -8.04 -11.73 3.34
C ILE A 84 -9.48 -11.78 3.86
N ASN A 85 -10.22 -10.67 3.79
CA ASN A 85 -11.61 -10.61 4.24
C ASN A 85 -12.50 -11.63 3.52
N ASN A 86 -12.35 -11.75 2.20
CA ASN A 86 -13.12 -12.71 1.41
C ASN A 86 -12.83 -14.16 1.82
N LEU A 87 -11.56 -14.51 2.04
CA LEU A 87 -11.18 -15.84 2.50
C LEU A 87 -11.64 -16.14 3.94
N GLU A 88 -11.67 -15.13 4.82
CA GLU A 88 -12.21 -15.28 6.17
C GLU A 88 -13.73 -15.54 6.15
N ILE A 89 -14.47 -14.84 5.29
CA ILE A 89 -15.90 -15.12 5.06
C ILE A 89 -16.09 -16.55 4.54
N LEU A 90 -15.26 -16.96 3.57
CA LEU A 90 -15.29 -18.31 2.99
C LEU A 90 -15.00 -19.38 4.05
N LYS A 91 -14.06 -19.13 4.96
CA LYS A 91 -13.75 -19.99 6.10
C LYS A 91 -14.92 -20.13 7.07
N GLN A 92 -15.68 -19.06 7.31
CA GLN A 92 -16.86 -19.10 8.19
C GLN A 92 -18.03 -19.86 7.54
N ALA A 93 -18.16 -19.77 6.21
CA ALA A 93 -19.23 -20.44 5.47
C ALA A 93 -18.99 -21.97 5.28
N LEU A 94 -17.73 -22.42 5.33
CA LEU A 94 -17.36 -23.82 5.11
C LEU A 94 -17.19 -24.60 6.43
N SER A 95 -17.39 -25.92 6.35
CA SER A 95 -16.95 -26.84 7.39
C SER A 95 -15.41 -26.79 7.54
N PRO A 96 -14.86 -26.90 8.77
CA PRO A 96 -13.42 -26.93 8.99
C PRO A 96 -12.68 -28.01 8.19
N LYS A 97 -13.34 -29.13 7.88
CA LYS A 97 -12.76 -30.20 7.05
C LYS A 97 -12.65 -29.79 5.59
N ASP A 98 -13.67 -29.15 5.04
CA ASP A 98 -13.68 -28.75 3.62
C ASP A 98 -12.74 -27.57 3.36
N PHE A 99 -12.65 -26.66 4.32
CA PHE A 99 -11.74 -25.51 4.24
C PHE A 99 -10.26 -25.92 4.32
N THR A 100 -9.93 -26.96 5.07
CA THR A 100 -8.56 -27.50 5.15
C THR A 100 -8.23 -28.44 3.99
N LEU A 101 -9.23 -29.15 3.47
CA LEU A 101 -9.09 -30.04 2.31
C LEU A 101 -8.85 -29.27 1.01
N ARG A 102 -9.50 -28.11 0.85
CA ARG A 102 -9.18 -27.16 -0.23
C ARG A 102 -7.97 -26.33 0.22
N SER A 103 -7.01 -26.05 -0.65
CA SER A 103 -5.77 -25.29 -0.37
C SER A 103 -5.96 -23.85 0.17
N GLN A 104 -7.19 -23.46 0.50
CA GLN A 104 -7.61 -22.14 0.96
C GLN A 104 -7.03 -21.78 2.33
N ALA A 105 -6.85 -22.75 3.23
CA ALA A 105 -6.22 -22.50 4.53
C ALA A 105 -4.76 -22.05 4.41
N ASN A 106 -4.00 -22.67 3.50
CA ASN A 106 -2.60 -22.30 3.25
C ASN A 106 -2.51 -20.94 2.56
N HIS A 107 -3.37 -20.69 1.56
CA HIS A 107 -3.43 -19.41 0.87
C HIS A 107 -3.78 -18.24 1.82
N LEU A 108 -4.78 -18.40 2.70
CA LEU A 108 -5.10 -17.38 3.70
C LEU A 108 -3.91 -17.09 4.63
N LYS A 109 -3.20 -18.14 5.06
CA LYS A 109 -2.03 -17.99 5.93
C LYS A 109 -0.89 -17.24 5.23
N GLU A 110 -0.66 -17.53 3.96
CA GLU A 110 0.34 -16.85 3.13
C GLU A 110 0.01 -15.36 2.96
N LEU A 111 -1.24 -15.02 2.63
CA LEU A 111 -1.68 -13.63 2.53
C LEU A 111 -1.57 -12.88 3.88
N GLN A 112 -1.90 -13.54 4.99
CA GLN A 112 -1.71 -12.99 6.33
C GLN A 112 -0.22 -12.75 6.66
N SER A 113 0.66 -13.64 6.22
CA SER A 113 2.12 -13.46 6.37
C SER A 113 2.60 -12.27 5.56
N LEU A 114 2.25 -12.21 4.28
CA LEU A 114 2.62 -11.11 3.38
C LEU A 114 2.17 -9.76 3.92
N LYS A 115 0.95 -9.68 4.46
CA LYS A 115 0.45 -8.47 5.13
C LYS A 115 1.30 -8.08 6.34
N LYS A 116 1.71 -9.05 7.16
CA LYS A 116 2.56 -8.79 8.33
C LYS A 116 3.95 -8.30 7.91
N ASP A 117 4.52 -8.87 6.86
CA ASP A 117 5.83 -8.48 6.34
C ASP A 117 5.78 -7.04 5.79
N ALA A 118 4.77 -6.72 4.98
CA ALA A 118 4.54 -5.36 4.50
C ALA A 118 4.34 -4.35 5.64
N GLN A 119 3.60 -4.71 6.69
CA GLN A 119 3.46 -3.87 7.90
C GLN A 119 4.79 -3.63 8.61
N SER A 120 5.65 -4.65 8.68
CA SER A 120 6.97 -4.50 9.28
C SER A 120 7.88 -3.60 8.46
N GLU A 121 7.81 -3.67 7.14
CA GLU A 121 8.59 -2.83 6.23
C GLU A 121 8.17 -1.36 6.34
N ILE A 122 6.86 -1.08 6.29
CA ILE A 122 6.32 0.26 6.49
C ILE A 122 6.73 0.84 7.84
N SER A 123 6.72 0.02 8.90
CA SER A 123 7.12 0.49 10.22
C SER A 123 8.59 0.91 10.25
N LYS A 124 9.47 0.20 9.54
CA LYS A 124 10.89 0.58 9.42
C LYS A 124 11.05 1.85 8.61
N LEU A 125 10.45 1.91 7.43
CA LEU A 125 10.49 3.09 6.56
C LEU A 125 9.96 4.35 7.28
N LEU A 126 8.87 4.25 8.04
CA LEU A 126 8.33 5.37 8.80
C LEU A 126 9.23 5.81 9.97
N VAL A 127 10.00 4.89 10.56
CA VAL A 127 10.97 5.22 11.61
C VAL A 127 12.17 5.92 11.00
N ASP A 128 12.72 5.36 9.92
CA ASP A 128 13.89 5.90 9.22
C ASP A 128 13.57 7.30 8.65
N TYR A 129 12.43 7.45 7.98
CA TYR A 129 11.93 8.73 7.49
C TYR A 129 11.76 9.78 8.62
N SER A 130 11.17 9.37 9.74
CA SER A 130 10.99 10.24 10.90
C SER A 130 12.30 10.65 11.55
N TYR A 131 13.30 9.76 11.56
CA TYR A 131 14.62 10.04 12.11
C TYR A 131 15.38 11.01 11.20
N ASN A 132 15.42 10.74 9.90
CA ASN A 132 16.08 11.60 8.93
C ASN A 132 15.48 13.01 8.93
N ASN A 133 14.16 13.13 8.99
CA ASN A 133 13.52 14.44 9.01
C ASN A 133 13.71 15.22 10.32
N ASN A 134 13.72 14.55 11.47
CA ASN A 134 13.99 15.21 12.75
C ASN A 134 15.46 15.65 12.87
N VAL A 135 16.40 14.82 12.43
CA VAL A 135 17.83 15.17 12.42
C VAL A 135 18.11 16.35 11.49
N LEU A 136 17.37 16.47 10.37
CA LEU A 136 17.51 17.62 9.48
C LEU A 136 16.98 18.90 10.12
N ASP A 137 15.89 18.87 10.89
CA ASP A 137 15.35 20.07 11.55
C ASP A 137 16.34 20.63 12.61
N ASP A 138 16.98 19.74 13.36
CA ASP A 138 17.98 20.12 14.38
C ASP A 138 19.28 20.73 13.80
N LEU A 139 19.54 20.59 12.49
CA LEU A 139 20.75 21.11 11.83
C LEU A 139 20.59 22.52 11.25
N TYR A 140 19.37 23.06 11.20
CA TYR A 140 19.08 24.40 10.66
C TYR A 140 18.69 25.44 11.73
N ASP A 141 18.79 25.07 13.01
CA ASP A 141 18.37 25.91 14.16
C ASP A 141 19.54 26.69 14.83
N ASP A 142 20.65 26.92 14.10
CA ASP A 142 21.80 27.78 14.51
C ASP A 142 22.00 29.00 13.58
#